data_AF-A0A3E1K9P9-F1
#
_entry.id   AF-A0A3E1K9P9-F1
#
_cell.length_a   1.000
_cell.length_b   1.000
_cell.length_c   1.000
_cell.angle_alpha   90.00
_cell.angle_beta   90.00
_cell.angle_gamma   90.00
#
_symmetry.space_group_name_H-M   'P 1'
#
loop_
_entity.id
_entity.type
_entity.pdbx_description
1 polymer ?
#
loop_
_entity_poly.entity_id
_entity_poly.type
_entity_poly.pdbx_seq_one_letter_code
_entity_poly.pdbx_strand_id
1 'polypeptide(L)'
;MIDRSLRRRSRVLLAIAIVLIIAGLLAVATYAVHFVGVLDQADQSMAFWLLPLLQFGLAAAGSGTVLAVLWLLLVSTDRAADRQEHDPPED
;
A
#
# COMPACT_ATOMS: atom_id res chain seq x y z
N MET A 1 18.01 -22.10 7.21
CA MET A 1 17.13 -21.40 8.18
C MET A 1 16.77 -19.97 7.77
N ILE A 2 17.55 -19.33 6.90
CA ILE A 2 17.40 -17.93 6.48
C ILE A 2 16.18 -17.74 5.53
N ASP A 3 15.83 -18.73 4.70
CA ASP A 3 14.70 -18.62 3.75
C ASP A 3 13.33 -18.48 4.41
N ARG A 4 13.13 -19.12 5.57
CA ARG A 4 11.85 -19.03 6.30
C ARG A 4 11.66 -17.65 6.91
N SER A 5 12.72 -17.00 7.39
CA SER A 5 12.63 -15.68 7.99
C SER A 5 12.42 -14.60 6.94
N LEU A 6 13.07 -14.72 5.77
CA LEU A 6 12.87 -13.85 4.61
C LEU A 6 11.44 -13.97 4.05
N ARG A 7 10.91 -15.19 3.85
CA ARG A 7 9.51 -15.39 3.44
C ARG A 7 8.51 -14.81 4.43
N ARG A 8 8.78 -14.91 5.74
CA ARG A 8 7.89 -14.37 6.77
C ARG A 8 7.89 -12.85 6.76
N ARG A 9 9.07 -12.22 6.68
CA ARG A 9 9.22 -10.75 6.58
C ARG A 9 8.57 -10.19 5.33
N SER A 10 8.74 -10.88 4.19
CA SER A 10 8.09 -10.54 2.92
C SER A 10 6.56 -10.56 3.03
N ARG A 11 5.96 -11.58 3.65
CA ARG A 11 4.49 -11.63 3.88
C ARG A 11 4.01 -10.56 4.85
N VAL A 12 4.79 -10.23 5.87
CA VAL A 12 4.47 -9.16 6.83
C VAL A 12 4.47 -7.80 6.12
N LEU A 13 5.45 -7.53 5.24
CA LEU A 13 5.48 -6.31 4.43
C LEU A 13 4.25 -6.20 3.53
N LEU A 14 3.85 -7.28 2.87
CA LEU A 14 2.64 -7.31 2.06
C LEU A 14 1.38 -7.03 2.89
N ALA A 15 1.27 -7.65 4.08
CA ALA A 15 0.14 -7.41 4.97
C ALA A 15 0.07 -5.95 5.43
N ILE A 16 1.21 -5.35 5.79
CA ILE A 16 1.29 -3.92 6.15
C ILE A 16 0.89 -3.04 4.96
N ALA A 17 1.38 -3.35 3.76
CA ALA A 17 1.03 -2.62 2.54
C ALA A 17 -0.48 -2.64 2.28
N ILE A 18 -1.10 -3.81 2.37
CA ILE A 18 -2.55 -3.98 2.18
C ILE A 18 -3.32 -3.18 3.23
N VAL A 19 -2.92 -3.25 4.51
CA VAL A 19 -3.56 -2.50 5.59
C VAL A 19 -3.46 -0.99 5.35
N LEU A 20 -2.30 -0.49 4.92
CA LEU A 20 -2.10 0.92 4.60
C LEU A 20 -2.96 1.37 3.41
N ILE A 21 -3.06 0.55 2.35
CA ILE A 21 -3.92 0.84 1.20
C ILE A 21 -5.38 0.89 1.62
N ILE A 22 -5.85 -0.12 2.36
CA ILE A 22 -7.25 -0.18 2.83
C ILE A 22 -7.56 1.01 3.74
N ALA A 23 -6.71 1.29 4.73
CA ALA A 23 -6.89 2.42 5.63
C ALA A 23 -6.89 3.76 4.87
N GLY A 24 -5.99 3.91 3.90
CA GLY A 24 -5.93 5.10 3.04
C GLY A 24 -7.20 5.29 2.21
N LEU A 25 -7.67 4.23 1.55
CA LEU A 25 -8.91 4.24 0.77
C LEU A 25 -10.14 4.53 1.64
N LEU A 26 -10.21 3.96 2.85
CA LEU A 26 -11.29 4.25 3.81
C LEU A 26 -11.30 5.71 4.25
N ALA A 27 -10.13 6.30 4.52
CA ALA A 27 -10.03 7.71 4.86
C ALA A 27 -10.48 8.62 3.71
N VAL A 28 -10.06 8.31 2.47
CA VAL A 28 -10.50 9.03 1.26
C VAL A 28 -12.01 8.86 1.02
N ALA A 29 -12.56 7.66 1.19
CA ALA A 29 -13.99 7.40 1.04
C ALA A 29 -14.82 8.15 2.10
N THR A 30 -14.35 8.14 3.36
CA THR A 30 -14.97 8.90 4.46
C THR A 30 -14.97 10.39 4.15
N TYR A 31 -13.83 10.92 3.68
CA TYR A 31 -13.75 12.31 3.22
C TYR A 31 -14.77 12.60 2.12
N ALA A 32 -14.85 11.77 1.08
CA ALA A 32 -15.77 11.97 -0.04
C ALA A 32 -17.24 11.98 0.40
N VAL A 33 -17.65 11.05 1.27
CA VAL A 33 -19.03 10.98 1.79
C VAL A 33 -19.36 12.22 2.60
N HIS A 34 -18.49 12.62 3.52
CA HIS A 34 -18.72 13.81 4.34
C HIS A 34 -18.64 15.11 3.53
N PHE A 35 -17.74 15.19 2.55
CA PHE A 35 -17.63 16.35 1.67
C PHE A 35 -18.89 16.56 0.84
N VAL A 36 -19.50 15.48 0.32
CA VAL A 36 -20.80 15.56 -0.38
C VAL A 36 -21.90 16.05 0.55
N GLY A 37 -21.93 15.59 1.81
CA GLY A 37 -22.87 16.10 2.82
C GLY A 37 -22.66 17.57 3.19
N VAL A 38 -21.41 18.03 3.21
CA VAL A 38 -21.02 19.43 3.49
C VAL A 38 -21.21 20.36 2.28
N LEU A 39 -21.39 19.83 1.07
CA LEU A 39 -21.81 20.67 -0.07
C LEU A 39 -23.32 20.96 -0.03
N ASP A 40 -24.10 20.06 0.56
CA ASP A 40 -25.56 20.17 0.69
C ASP A 40 -25.97 21.11 1.86
N GLN A 41 -25.16 21.14 2.93
CA GLN A 41 -25.30 22.09 4.03
C GLN A 41 -24.25 23.20 3.85
N ALA A 42 -24.63 24.47 3.72
CA ALA A 42 -23.75 25.60 3.37
C ALA A 42 -22.63 25.96 4.38
N ASP A 43 -22.03 24.97 5.06
CA ASP A 43 -21.06 25.10 6.13
C ASP A 43 -19.69 24.53 5.70
N GLN A 44 -19.04 25.25 4.78
CA GLN A 44 -17.72 24.91 4.23
C GLN A 44 -16.61 24.78 5.31
N SER A 45 -16.86 25.29 6.52
CA SER A 45 -15.96 25.19 7.66
C SER A 45 -15.67 23.73 8.05
N MET A 46 -16.64 22.82 7.90
CA MET A 46 -16.46 21.40 8.19
C MET A 46 -15.56 20.68 7.17
N ALA A 47 -15.57 21.10 5.90
CA ALA A 47 -14.70 20.52 4.88
C ALA A 47 -13.22 20.80 5.16
N PHE A 48 -12.91 21.96 5.76
CA PHE A 48 -11.55 22.31 6.15
C PHE A 48 -10.99 21.38 7.23
N TRP A 49 -11.81 20.97 8.19
CA TRP A 49 -11.41 20.03 9.25
C TRP A 49 -11.18 18.60 8.74
N LEU A 50 -11.76 18.25 7.59
CA LEU A 50 -11.60 16.94 6.96
C LEU A 50 -10.39 16.87 6.01
N LEU A 51 -9.78 18.01 5.64
CA LEU A 51 -8.58 18.04 4.77
C LEU A 51 -7.40 17.22 5.32
N PRO A 52 -7.06 17.26 6.63
CA PRO A 52 -6.01 16.41 7.17
C PRO A 52 -6.31 14.92 6.96
N LEU A 53 -7.57 14.50 7.14
CA LEU A 53 -7.98 13.11 6.94
C LEU A 53 -7.74 12.67 5.49
N LEU A 54 -8.06 13.53 4.51
CA LEU A 54 -7.78 13.27 3.10
C LEU A 54 -6.27 13.14 2.84
N GLN A 55 -5.46 14.05 3.38
CA GLN A 55 -4.00 14.02 3.20
C GLN A 55 -3.39 12.77 3.82
N PHE A 56 -3.79 12.41 5.04
CA PHE A 56 -3.37 11.16 5.68
C PHE A 56 -3.83 9.93 4.89
N GLY A 57 -5.04 9.95 4.34
CA GLY A 57 -5.57 8.87 3.51
C GLY A 57 -4.76 8.66 2.23
N LEU A 58 -4.47 9.74 1.51
CA LEU A 58 -3.62 9.73 0.31
C LEU A 58 -2.20 9.30 0.62
N ALA A 59 -1.61 9.82 1.70
CA ALA A 59 -0.27 9.44 2.13
C ALA A 59 -0.21 7.94 2.49
N ALA A 60 -1.17 7.43 3.26
CA ALA A 60 -1.25 6.01 3.63
C ALA A 60 -1.44 5.11 2.41
N ALA A 61 -2.36 5.47 1.50
CA ALA A 61 -2.58 4.73 0.26
C ALA A 61 -1.32 4.72 -0.62
N GLY A 62 -0.69 5.89 -0.82
CA GLY A 62 0.54 6.03 -1.59
C GLY A 62 1.70 5.24 -0.99
N SER A 63 1.94 5.34 0.31
CA SER A 63 2.97 4.57 1.01
C SER A 63 2.71 3.07 0.92
N GLY A 64 1.45 2.63 1.04
CA GLY A 64 1.05 1.24 0.87
C GLY A 64 1.31 0.72 -0.56
N THR A 65 0.99 1.51 -1.59
CA THR A 65 1.31 1.17 -2.99
C THR A 65 2.82 1.06 -3.23
N VAL A 66 3.62 2.01 -2.71
CA VAL A 66 5.08 1.95 -2.83
C VAL A 66 5.64 0.70 -2.15
N LEU A 67 5.17 0.36 -0.95
CA LEU A 67 5.57 -0.88 -0.28
C LEU A 67 5.19 -2.13 -1.08
N ALA A 68 4.00 -2.14 -1.67
CA ALA A 68 3.54 -3.26 -2.51
C ALA A 68 4.43 -3.42 -3.76
N VAL A 69 4.84 -2.32 -4.39
CA VAL A 69 5.77 -2.35 -5.54
C VAL A 69 7.15 -2.84 -5.10
N LEU A 70 7.69 -2.34 -4.00
CA LEU A 70 8.98 -2.80 -3.46
C LEU A 70 8.96 -4.30 -3.14
N TRP A 71 7.86 -4.77 -2.55
CA TRP A 71 7.64 -6.20 -2.30
C TRP A 71 7.64 -7.00 -3.61
N LEU A 72 6.96 -6.50 -4.64
CA LEU A 72 6.87 -7.16 -5.94
C LEU A 72 8.24 -7.23 -6.64
N LEU A 73 9.04 -6.16 -6.53
CA LEU A 73 10.42 -6.13 -7.01
C LEU A 73 11.29 -7.16 -6.28
N LEU A 74 11.23 -7.22 -4.94
CA LEU A 74 11.95 -8.22 -4.14
C LEU A 74 11.60 -9.66 -4.53
N VAL A 75 10.32 -9.95 -4.75
CA VAL A 75 9.87 -11.29 -5.17
C VAL A 75 10.33 -11.61 -6.59
N SER A 76 10.40 -10.62 -7.48
CA SER A 76 10.86 -10.82 -8.85
C SER A 76 12.36 -11.12 -8.93
N THR A 77 13.17 -10.47 -8.10
CA THR A 77 14.63 -10.70 -8.05
C THR A 77 14.96 -12.08 -7.49
N ASP A 78 14.26 -12.52 -6.44
CA ASP A 78 14.45 -13.87 -5.88
C ASP A 78 14.16 -14.95 -6.93
N ARG A 79 13.08 -14.78 -7.72
CA ARG A 79 12.73 -15.73 -8.80
C ARG A 79 13.71 -15.72 -9.96
N ALA A 80 14.34 -14.59 -10.24
CA ALA A 80 15.34 -14.51 -11.30
C ALA A 80 16.64 -15.22 -10.89
N ALA A 81 17.06 -15.08 -9.63
CA ALA A 81 18.20 -15.80 -9.07
C ALA A 81 17.98 -17.32 -9.07
N ASP A 82 16.80 -17.79 -8.62
CA ASP A 82 16.45 -19.22 -8.62
C ASP A 82 16.49 -19.84 -10.03
N ARG A 83 16.17 -19.08 -11.09
CA ARG A 83 16.22 -19.58 -12.48
C ARG A 83 17.64 -19.72 -13.01
N GLN A 84 18.55 -18.82 -12.65
CA GLN A 84 19.95 -18.91 -13.06
C GLN A 84 20.70 -20.07 -12.40
N GLU A 85 20.28 -20.50 -11.21
CA GLU A 85 20.88 -21.66 -10.53
C GLU A 85 20.36 -22.99 -11.07
N HIS A 86 19.20 -23.00 -11.76
CA HIS A 86 18.55 -24.23 -12.23
C HIS A 86 18.65 -24.49 -13.74
N ASP A 87 19.11 -23.52 -14.54
CA ASP A 87 19.58 -23.79 -15.91
C ASP A 87 21.08 -24.12 -15.87
N PRO A 88 21.49 -25.39 -15.95
CA PRO A 88 22.89 -25.71 -16.22
C PRO A 88 23.26 -25.14 -17.59
N PRO A 89 24.50 -24.66 -17.79
CA PRO A 89 24.93 -24.16 -19.10
C PRO A 89 24.77 -25.29 -20.13
N GLU A 90 23.93 -25.06 -21.16
CA GLU A 90 23.94 -25.89 -22.35
C GLU A 90 25.23 -25.57 -23.12
N ASP A 91 26.14 -26.55 -23.12
CA ASP A 91 27.39 -26.57 -23.90
C ASP A 91 27.15 -26.49 -25.42
#